data_AF-A0A834AKV4-F1
#
_entry.id   AF-A0A834AKV4-F1
#
_cell.length_a   1.000
_cell.length_b   1.000
_cell.length_c   1.000
_cell.angle_alpha   90.00
_cell.angle_beta   90.00
_cell.angle_gamma   90.00
#
_symmetry.space_group_name_H-M   'P 1'
#
loop_
_entity.id
_entity.type
_entity.pdbx_description
1 polymer ?
#
loop_
_entity_poly.entity_id
_entity_poly.type
_entity_poly.pdbx_seq_one_letter_code
_entity_poly.pdbx_strand_id
1 'polypeptide(L)'
;MLTIWCSFFLLNFYIENTFSNFTFSPTLPQGTLTMPNGDYIEGCFSGEWGSGIKITGTYFKPSLYESDKDRPKVLKLGNLAVPPDEKWKAVFDECWRQLGCENPGQGEVWKAWENIAVALTASRRQHRDSPEILSRSQTQTLESLEFIPQHAGAFSVEKYDDIRKYLIKACDTPPHPLGRLVETLVAVYRMTYVGVGANRRLLQEAVKEIKSYLKRLFQLVRFLFPELPEEGSTIPLSAPLPSERKPFCTGMSDSRSESPEPGYVVTSSGLLLPVLLPRLYPPLFMLYALDNDREEDIYWECVLRLNKQPDIALLGFLGVQRKFWPVTLSILGETKKVLPTTKDACFASAVECLQQISTTFTPSDKLKVIQQTFEEISQSVLASLQEDFLWSMDDLFPVFLYVVLRARIRNLGSEVHLIEDLMDPYLQHGEQGIMFTTLKACYYQIQREKLN
;
A
#
# COMPACT_ATOMS: atom_id res chain seq x y z
N MET A 1 8.49 -10.30 27.29
CA MET A 1 8.39 -11.55 26.49
C MET A 1 8.33 -11.25 24.98
N LEU A 2 7.49 -10.31 24.51
CA LEU A 2 7.47 -9.88 23.10
C LEU A 2 8.82 -9.38 22.55
N THR A 3 9.56 -8.58 23.32
CA THR A 3 10.88 -8.06 22.91
C THR A 3 11.88 -9.18 22.61
N ILE A 4 11.84 -10.27 23.38
CA ILE A 4 12.74 -11.42 23.23
C ILE A 4 12.41 -12.20 21.96
N TRP A 5 11.12 -12.34 21.65
CA TRP A 5 10.67 -12.97 20.40
C TRP A 5 11.02 -12.12 19.18
N CYS A 6 10.77 -10.80 19.19
CA CYS A 6 11.16 -9.90 18.09
C CYS A 6 12.67 -9.94 17.83
N SER A 7 13.50 -9.93 18.88
CA SER A 7 14.95 -10.04 18.75
C SER A 7 15.39 -11.39 18.19
N PHE A 8 14.72 -12.50 18.56
CA PHE A 8 15.03 -13.83 18.02
C PHE A 8 14.61 -13.99 16.55
N PHE A 9 13.50 -13.38 16.15
CA PHE A 9 13.05 -13.32 14.75
C PHE A 9 13.97 -12.49 13.88
N LEU A 10 14.32 -11.29 14.33
CA LEU A 10 15.29 -10.42 13.66
C LEU A 10 16.65 -11.11 13.54
N LEU A 11 17.13 -11.78 14.59
CA LEU A 11 18.40 -12.50 14.57
C LEU A 11 18.40 -13.66 13.55
N ASN A 12 17.36 -14.50 13.51
CA ASN A 12 17.28 -15.59 12.53
C ASN A 12 17.15 -15.07 11.09
N PHE A 13 16.35 -14.03 10.86
CA PHE A 13 16.18 -13.45 9.53
C PHE A 13 17.45 -12.72 9.04
N TYR A 14 18.18 -12.09 9.96
CA TYR A 14 19.43 -11.41 9.64
C TYR A 14 20.57 -12.37 9.34
N ILE A 15 20.60 -13.52 10.03
CA ILE A 15 21.53 -14.62 9.73
C ILE A 15 21.24 -15.18 8.33
N GLU A 16 19.97 -15.46 7.97
CA GLU A 16 19.61 -15.90 6.60
C GLU A 16 19.99 -14.88 5.50
N ASN A 17 19.96 -13.58 5.82
CA ASN A 17 20.27 -12.52 4.85
C ASN A 17 21.74 -12.47 4.42
N THR A 18 22.65 -12.96 5.26
CA THR A 18 24.09 -12.89 5.01
C THR A 18 24.69 -14.28 4.86
N PHE A 19 24.10 -15.30 5.48
CA PHE A 19 24.63 -16.66 5.51
C PHE A 19 23.49 -17.67 5.32
N SER A 20 23.62 -18.55 4.32
CA SER A 20 22.74 -19.69 4.07
C SER A 20 23.11 -20.91 4.94
N ASN A 21 22.15 -21.79 5.25
CA ASN A 21 22.33 -23.07 5.96
C ASN A 21 23.12 -22.98 7.30
N PHE A 22 22.62 -22.21 8.26
CA PHE A 22 23.18 -22.21 9.60
C PHE A 22 22.74 -23.45 10.39
N THR A 23 23.70 -24.24 10.85
CA THR A 23 23.43 -25.34 11.81
C THR A 23 23.92 -24.89 13.18
N PHE A 24 23.02 -24.67 14.14
CA PHE A 24 23.40 -24.35 15.51
C PHE A 24 23.91 -25.62 16.21
N SER A 25 25.23 -25.84 16.16
CA SER A 25 25.94 -26.75 17.06
C SER A 25 26.42 -25.96 18.29
N PRO A 26 26.37 -26.51 19.51
CA PRO A 26 26.71 -25.81 20.75
C PRO A 26 28.18 -25.37 20.87
N THR A 27 29.01 -25.54 19.84
CA THR A 27 30.44 -25.22 19.90
C THR A 27 30.97 -24.24 18.86
N LEU A 28 30.31 -23.97 17.72
CA LEU A 28 30.54 -22.83 16.81
C LEU A 28 29.44 -22.80 15.69
N PRO A 29 28.98 -21.61 15.25
CA PRO A 29 28.01 -21.51 14.14
C PRO A 29 28.66 -21.78 12.78
N GLN A 30 28.25 -22.88 12.12
CA GLN A 30 28.67 -23.22 10.75
C GLN A 30 27.58 -22.79 9.75
N GLY A 31 27.97 -22.10 8.67
CA GLY A 31 27.07 -21.62 7.62
C GLY A 31 27.73 -21.55 6.24
N THR A 32 26.98 -21.13 5.23
CA THR A 32 27.41 -20.98 3.83
C THR A 32 27.09 -19.57 3.31
N LEU A 33 28.06 -18.72 2.98
CA LEU A 33 27.83 -17.42 2.34
C LEU A 33 27.84 -17.59 0.82
N THR A 34 26.72 -17.36 0.12
CA THR A 34 26.68 -17.38 -1.35
C THR A 34 26.75 -15.96 -1.90
N MET A 35 27.68 -15.71 -2.81
CA MET A 35 27.90 -14.43 -3.47
C MET A 35 27.00 -14.26 -4.71
N PRO A 36 26.72 -13.01 -5.16
CA PRO A 36 25.86 -12.75 -6.32
C PRO A 36 26.34 -13.36 -7.65
N ASN A 37 27.63 -13.67 -7.75
CA ASN A 37 28.25 -14.30 -8.91
C ASN A 37 28.17 -15.85 -8.89
N GLY A 38 27.54 -16.44 -7.85
CA GLY A 38 27.39 -17.88 -7.69
C GLY A 38 28.49 -18.56 -6.87
N ASP A 39 29.56 -17.86 -6.51
CA ASP A 39 30.57 -18.40 -5.60
C ASP A 39 30.01 -18.59 -4.20
N TYR A 40 30.52 -19.56 -3.44
CA TYR A 40 30.07 -19.74 -2.06
C TYR A 40 31.21 -20.05 -1.08
N ILE A 41 31.07 -19.60 0.17
CA ILE A 41 32.01 -19.85 1.26
C ILE A 41 31.31 -20.68 2.31
N GLU A 42 31.79 -21.89 2.58
CA GLU A 42 31.28 -22.75 3.65
C GLU A 42 32.24 -22.71 4.84
N GLY A 43 31.74 -22.36 6.04
CA GLY A 43 32.57 -22.30 7.23
C GLY A 43 31.94 -21.61 8.42
N CYS A 44 32.78 -21.26 9.39
CA CYS A 44 32.38 -20.57 10.60
C CYS A 44 32.53 -19.06 10.44
N PHE A 45 31.49 -18.33 10.86
CA PHE A 45 31.46 -16.86 10.86
C PHE A 45 31.48 -16.36 12.30
N SER A 46 32.42 -15.47 12.61
CA SER A 46 32.60 -14.92 13.96
C SER A 46 32.94 -13.44 13.90
N GLY A 47 32.49 -12.64 14.86
CA GLY A 47 32.77 -11.20 14.90
C GLY A 47 31.53 -10.36 15.21
N GLU A 48 31.76 -9.09 15.54
CA GLU A 48 30.69 -8.12 15.77
C GLU A 48 30.26 -7.47 14.45
N TRP A 49 28.96 -7.22 14.35
CA TRP A 49 28.40 -6.61 13.16
C TRP A 49 28.85 -5.15 13.02
N GLY A 50 29.29 -4.74 11.82
CA GLY A 50 29.78 -3.38 11.55
C GLY A 50 31.25 -3.12 11.89
N SER A 51 31.94 -4.05 12.57
CA SER A 51 33.38 -3.96 12.89
C SER A 51 34.25 -5.00 12.16
N GLY A 52 33.62 -5.87 11.36
CA GLY A 52 34.28 -6.85 10.49
C GLY A 52 34.01 -8.29 10.93
N ILE A 53 33.61 -9.13 9.98
CA ILE A 53 33.32 -10.56 10.21
C ILE A 53 34.58 -11.37 9.88
N LYS A 54 35.06 -12.16 10.84
CA LYS A 54 36.09 -13.16 10.65
C LYS A 54 35.45 -14.45 10.13
N ILE A 55 35.90 -14.86 8.95
CA ILE A 55 35.43 -16.04 8.25
C ILE A 55 36.51 -17.11 8.33
N THR A 56 36.17 -18.28 8.88
CA THR A 56 37.02 -19.46 8.85
C THR A 56 36.31 -20.53 8.04
N GLY A 57 36.63 -20.64 6.75
CA GLY A 57 35.89 -21.50 5.83
C GLY A 57 36.61 -21.75 4.51
N THR A 58 36.00 -22.59 3.68
CA THR A 58 36.48 -22.94 2.36
C THR A 58 35.67 -22.18 1.31
N TYR A 59 36.36 -21.52 0.37
CA TYR A 59 35.74 -20.80 -0.73
C TYR A 59 35.70 -21.67 -1.97
N PHE A 60 34.51 -21.77 -2.58
CA PHE A 60 34.22 -22.59 -3.74
C PHE A 60 33.83 -21.70 -4.93
N LYS A 61 34.46 -21.97 -6.08
CA LYS A 61 34.08 -21.40 -7.38
C LYS A 61 33.37 -22.48 -8.20
N PRO A 62 32.08 -22.34 -8.50
CA PRO A 62 31.40 -23.25 -9.42
C PRO A 62 32.12 -23.22 -10.77
N SER A 63 32.47 -24.39 -11.30
CA SER A 63 33.13 -24.48 -12.60
C SER A 63 32.12 -24.17 -13.71
N LEU A 64 32.55 -23.43 -14.75
CA LEU A 64 31.71 -23.05 -15.91
C LEU A 64 31.16 -24.25 -16.72
N TYR A 65 31.53 -25.48 -16.37
CA TYR A 65 31.18 -26.72 -17.08
C TYR A 65 30.23 -27.63 -16.30
N GLU A 66 29.78 -27.25 -15.09
CA GLU A 66 28.70 -27.97 -14.43
C GLU A 66 27.35 -27.55 -15.03
N SER A 67 26.66 -28.55 -15.58
CA SER A 67 25.40 -28.47 -16.33
C SER A 67 24.41 -27.44 -15.77
N ASP A 68 23.74 -26.73 -16.67
CA ASP A 68 22.68 -25.71 -16.51
C ASP A 68 21.42 -26.18 -15.72
N LYS A 69 21.52 -27.28 -14.98
CA LYS A 69 20.51 -27.80 -14.03
C LYS A 69 20.74 -27.31 -12.59
N ASP A 70 21.94 -26.83 -12.26
CA ASP A 70 22.30 -26.27 -10.95
C ASP A 70 22.67 -24.78 -11.04
N ARG A 71 21.85 -23.98 -11.73
CA ARG A 71 21.81 -22.55 -11.35
C ARG A 71 21.45 -22.52 -9.87
N PRO A 72 22.17 -21.79 -8.99
CA PRO A 72 21.73 -21.65 -7.61
C PRO A 72 20.32 -21.09 -7.68
N LYS A 73 19.33 -21.91 -7.30
CA LYS A 73 17.96 -21.45 -7.08
C LYS A 73 18.12 -20.21 -6.23
N VAL A 74 17.61 -19.07 -6.69
CA VAL A 74 17.49 -17.88 -5.85
C VAL A 74 16.89 -18.37 -4.53
N LEU A 75 17.73 -18.46 -3.50
CA LEU A 75 17.38 -19.15 -2.27
C LEU A 75 16.22 -18.38 -1.66
N LYS A 76 15.07 -19.04 -1.56
CA LYS A 76 13.86 -18.43 -1.01
C LYS A 76 14.14 -18.04 0.44
N LEU A 77 14.29 -16.74 0.66
CA LEU A 77 14.31 -16.16 2.00
C LEU A 77 13.04 -16.60 2.74
N GLY A 78 13.16 -16.98 4.02
CA GLY A 78 12.02 -17.34 4.85
C GLY A 78 11.71 -18.84 4.96
N ASN A 79 12.62 -19.74 4.60
CA ASN A 79 12.44 -21.18 4.84
C ASN A 79 12.39 -21.53 6.34
N LEU A 80 13.05 -20.73 7.20
CA LEU A 80 12.95 -20.82 8.65
C LEU A 80 12.12 -19.68 9.27
N ALA A 81 11.54 -18.81 8.44
CA ALA A 81 10.65 -17.76 8.92
C ALA A 81 9.30 -18.36 9.30
N VAL A 82 8.73 -17.88 10.42
CA VAL A 82 7.38 -18.28 10.80
C VAL A 82 6.40 -17.72 9.77
N PRO A 83 5.49 -18.55 9.24
CA PRO A 83 4.49 -18.13 8.28
C PRO A 83 3.68 -16.92 8.78
N PRO A 84 3.29 -15.98 7.88
CA PRO A 84 2.53 -14.79 8.25
C PRO A 84 1.24 -15.06 9.04
N ASP A 85 0.56 -16.18 8.77
CA ASP A 85 -0.69 -16.56 9.43
C ASP A 85 -0.46 -17.09 10.86
N GLU A 86 0.74 -17.59 11.17
CA GLU A 86 1.12 -18.06 12.51
C GLU A 86 1.73 -16.95 13.38
N LYS A 87 2.23 -15.87 12.75
CA LYS A 87 2.72 -14.70 13.49
C LYS A 87 1.59 -14.08 14.31
N TRP A 88 1.95 -13.67 15.54
CA TRP A 88 1.08 -12.94 16.46
C TRP A 88 -0.24 -13.65 16.80
N LYS A 89 -0.32 -14.97 16.64
CA LYS A 89 -1.54 -15.74 16.87
C LYS A 89 -2.15 -15.50 18.25
N ALA A 90 -1.32 -15.49 19.29
CA ALA A 90 -1.74 -15.18 20.65
C ALA A 90 -2.38 -13.79 20.82
N VAL A 91 -2.01 -12.79 20.01
CA VAL A 91 -2.61 -11.45 20.05
C VAL A 91 -4.04 -11.46 19.51
N PHE A 92 -4.26 -12.21 18.42
CA PHE A 92 -5.61 -12.41 17.89
C PHE A 92 -6.46 -13.30 18.79
N ASP A 93 -5.89 -14.37 19.35
CA ASP A 93 -6.59 -15.26 20.29
C ASP A 93 -7.04 -14.49 21.53
N GLU A 94 -6.21 -13.56 22.02
CA GLU A 94 -6.59 -12.65 23.11
C GLU A 94 -7.79 -11.77 22.73
N CYS A 95 -7.83 -11.24 21.51
CA CYS A 95 -8.98 -10.48 21.02
C CYS A 95 -10.25 -11.34 20.95
N TRP A 96 -10.15 -12.57 20.42
CA TRP A 96 -11.27 -13.52 20.39
C TRP A 96 -11.79 -13.86 21.79
N ARG A 97 -10.89 -14.07 22.77
CA ARG A 97 -11.27 -14.29 24.17
C ARG A 97 -11.98 -13.09 24.78
N GLN A 98 -11.53 -11.87 24.50
CA GLN A 98 -12.22 -10.64 24.92
C GLN A 98 -13.62 -10.52 24.30
N LEU A 99 -13.81 -11.01 23.07
CA LEU A 99 -15.13 -11.12 22.44
C LEU A 99 -15.95 -12.32 22.96
N GLY A 100 -15.46 -13.08 23.95
CA GLY A 100 -16.16 -14.22 24.53
C GLY A 100 -16.14 -15.50 23.68
N CYS A 101 -15.19 -15.61 22.75
CA CYS A 101 -15.00 -16.78 21.89
C CYS A 101 -13.78 -17.60 22.35
N GLU A 102 -13.93 -18.91 22.53
CA GLU A 102 -12.81 -19.81 22.83
C GLU A 102 -11.97 -20.10 21.58
N ASN A 103 -12.62 -20.23 20.43
CA ASN A 103 -11.99 -20.39 19.13
C ASN A 103 -12.49 -19.31 18.15
N PRO A 104 -11.70 -18.95 17.11
CA PRO A 104 -12.10 -17.98 16.11
C PRO A 104 -13.48 -18.28 15.49
N GLY A 105 -14.40 -17.33 15.58
CA GLY A 105 -15.75 -17.43 15.01
C GLY A 105 -16.72 -18.38 15.73
N GLN A 106 -16.31 -19.06 16.80
CA GLN A 106 -17.15 -20.01 17.55
C GLN A 106 -17.70 -19.37 18.84
N GLY A 107 -18.43 -18.26 18.71
CA GLY A 107 -19.06 -17.57 19.84
C GLY A 107 -20.40 -16.95 19.48
N GLU A 108 -21.08 -16.41 20.48
CA GLU A 108 -22.37 -15.74 20.29
C GLU A 108 -22.16 -14.25 20.05
N VAL A 109 -22.65 -13.73 18.93
CA VAL A 109 -22.46 -12.33 18.50
C VAL A 109 -22.96 -11.35 19.56
N TRP A 110 -24.12 -11.63 20.17
CA TRP A 110 -24.70 -10.76 21.21
C TRP A 110 -23.80 -10.66 22.45
N LYS A 111 -23.16 -11.77 22.86
CA LYS A 111 -22.23 -11.83 23.99
C LYS A 111 -20.95 -11.06 23.68
N ALA A 112 -20.49 -11.10 22.42
CA ALA A 112 -19.35 -10.30 21.98
C ALA A 112 -19.64 -8.79 22.11
N TRP A 113 -20.82 -8.35 21.70
CA TRP A 113 -21.26 -6.96 21.86
C TRP A 113 -21.44 -6.56 23.33
N GLU A 114 -21.98 -7.45 24.18
CA GLU A 114 -22.05 -7.23 25.63
C GLU A 114 -20.65 -7.04 26.23
N ASN A 115 -19.69 -7.89 25.89
CA ASN A 115 -18.31 -7.78 26.36
C ASN A 115 -17.65 -6.47 25.90
N ILE A 116 -17.90 -6.03 24.67
CA ILE A 116 -17.43 -4.72 24.17
C ILE A 116 -18.01 -3.60 25.03
N ALA A 117 -19.34 -3.59 25.27
CA ALA A 117 -19.98 -2.57 26.07
C ALA A 117 -19.45 -2.54 27.52
N VAL A 118 -19.21 -3.71 28.12
CA VAL A 118 -18.59 -3.85 29.45
C VAL A 118 -17.17 -3.28 29.45
N ALA A 119 -16.34 -3.58 28.44
CA ALA A 119 -14.98 -3.06 28.34
C ALA A 119 -14.95 -1.53 28.22
N LEU A 120 -15.79 -0.95 27.37
CA LEU A 120 -15.91 0.50 27.21
C LEU A 120 -16.40 1.18 28.50
N THR A 121 -17.40 0.59 29.16
CA THR A 121 -17.95 1.12 30.42
C THR A 121 -16.93 1.05 31.56
N ALA A 122 -16.20 -0.06 31.68
CA ALA A 122 -15.17 -0.25 32.70
C ALA A 122 -14.03 0.77 32.54
N SER A 123 -13.58 1.00 31.30
CA SER A 123 -12.56 2.02 31.00
C SER A 123 -13.05 3.43 31.34
N ARG A 124 -14.31 3.76 31.00
CA ARG A 124 -14.91 5.05 31.36
C ARG A 124 -14.94 5.29 32.87
N ARG A 125 -15.22 4.25 33.67
CA ARG A 125 -15.20 4.31 35.14
C ARG A 125 -13.79 4.52 35.67
N GLN A 126 -12.82 3.75 35.18
CA GLN A 126 -11.41 3.88 35.58
C GLN A 126 -10.84 5.28 35.31
N HIS A 127 -11.23 5.91 34.19
CA HIS A 127 -10.78 7.27 33.87
C HIS A 127 -11.43 8.36 34.72
N ARG A 128 -12.67 8.17 35.19
CA ARG A 128 -13.30 9.11 36.15
C ARG A 128 -12.58 9.13 37.50
N ASP A 129 -11.93 8.03 37.87
CA ASP A 129 -11.17 7.90 39.12
C ASP A 129 -9.69 8.34 38.96
N SER A 130 -9.26 8.72 37.75
CA SER A 130 -7.90 9.20 37.43
C SER A 130 -7.87 10.73 37.24
N PRO A 131 -6.75 11.42 37.54
CA PRO A 131 -6.65 12.87 37.36
C PRO A 131 -6.59 13.32 35.88
N GLU A 132 -6.49 12.39 34.93
CA GLU A 132 -6.55 12.68 33.49
C GLU A 132 -8.00 12.68 33.02
N ILE A 133 -8.62 13.86 32.99
CA ILE A 133 -9.98 14.05 32.50
C ILE A 133 -10.02 13.74 30.99
N LEU A 134 -10.77 12.71 30.59
CA LEU A 134 -11.07 12.44 29.19
C LEU A 134 -11.65 13.69 28.53
N SER A 135 -11.18 14.02 27.33
CA SER A 135 -11.77 15.09 26.53
C SER A 135 -13.26 14.81 26.29
N ARG A 136 -14.08 15.87 26.20
CA ARG A 136 -15.51 15.77 25.87
C ARG A 136 -15.73 14.97 24.57
N SER A 137 -14.81 15.07 23.61
CA SER A 137 -14.84 14.30 22.36
C SER A 137 -14.60 12.80 22.54
N GLN A 138 -13.70 12.41 23.46
CA GLN A 138 -13.41 11.00 23.77
C GLN A 138 -14.61 10.35 24.45
N THR A 139 -15.25 11.06 25.38
CA THR A 139 -16.46 10.59 26.05
C THR A 139 -17.61 10.35 25.05
N GLN A 140 -17.83 11.29 24.12
CA GLN A 140 -18.85 11.16 23.07
C GLN A 140 -18.56 10.00 22.10
N THR A 141 -17.28 9.73 21.82
CA THR A 141 -16.87 8.61 20.96
C THR A 141 -17.18 7.26 21.63
N LEU A 142 -16.88 7.13 22.92
CA LEU A 142 -17.21 5.93 23.71
C LEU A 142 -18.73 5.70 23.76
N GLU A 143 -19.53 6.75 23.96
CA GLU A 143 -21.00 6.66 23.91
C GLU A 143 -21.51 6.19 22.54
N SER A 144 -20.89 6.67 21.46
CA SER A 144 -21.29 6.24 20.11
C SER A 144 -20.92 4.78 19.79
N LEU A 145 -19.90 4.23 20.44
CA LEU A 145 -19.43 2.85 20.24
C LEU A 145 -20.19 1.84 21.12
N GLU A 146 -20.87 2.29 22.17
CA GLU A 146 -21.75 1.46 23.00
C GLU A 146 -23.05 1.08 22.26
N PHE A 147 -23.45 1.84 21.23
CA PHE A 147 -24.60 1.51 20.42
C PHE A 147 -24.24 0.48 19.35
N ILE A 148 -24.83 -0.72 19.46
CA ILE A 148 -24.68 -1.79 18.47
C ILE A 148 -25.36 -1.33 17.17
N PRO A 149 -24.64 -1.27 16.03
CA PRO A 149 -25.26 -0.98 14.75
C PRO A 149 -26.33 -2.04 14.44
N GLN A 150 -27.61 -1.67 14.57
CA GLN A 150 -28.72 -2.53 14.20
C GLN A 150 -28.91 -2.46 12.70
N HIS A 151 -28.49 -3.52 12.02
CA HIS A 151 -28.78 -3.70 10.61
C HIS A 151 -29.91 -4.72 10.53
N ALA A 152 -31.05 -4.31 9.97
CA ALA A 152 -32.14 -5.20 9.60
C ALA A 152 -32.42 -5.00 8.10
N GLY A 153 -32.78 -6.05 7.37
CA GLY A 153 -33.08 -5.98 5.93
C GLY A 153 -31.87 -6.20 5.01
N ALA A 154 -32.06 -6.00 3.69
CA ALA A 154 -31.02 -6.26 2.68
C ALA A 154 -29.73 -5.45 2.94
N PHE A 155 -28.58 -6.02 2.56
CA PHE A 155 -27.29 -5.35 2.69
C PHE A 155 -27.16 -4.26 1.61
N SER A 156 -26.89 -3.02 2.04
CA SER A 156 -26.79 -1.85 1.16
C SER A 156 -25.43 -1.16 1.29
N VAL A 157 -25.11 -0.27 0.35
CA VAL A 157 -23.88 0.55 0.39
C VAL A 157 -23.84 1.43 1.64
N GLU A 158 -24.99 1.95 2.09
CA GLU A 158 -25.10 2.76 3.30
C GLU A 158 -24.69 1.97 4.55
N LYS A 159 -25.16 0.72 4.67
CA LYS A 159 -24.75 -0.17 5.78
C LYS A 159 -23.26 -0.45 5.75
N TYR A 160 -22.70 -0.66 4.56
CA TYR A 160 -21.26 -0.86 4.40
C TYR A 160 -20.46 0.37 4.86
N ASP A 161 -20.88 1.58 4.48
CA ASP A 161 -20.26 2.82 4.92
C ASP A 161 -20.39 3.04 6.43
N ASP A 162 -21.51 2.64 7.04
CA ASP A 162 -21.70 2.74 8.48
C ASP A 162 -20.80 1.77 9.26
N ILE A 163 -20.64 0.54 8.76
CA ILE A 163 -19.63 -0.41 9.29
C ILE A 163 -18.23 0.19 9.16
N ARG A 164 -17.88 0.78 8.02
CA ARG A 164 -16.57 1.43 7.82
C ARG A 164 -16.33 2.55 8.82
N LYS A 165 -17.32 3.45 9.03
CA LYS A 165 -17.24 4.55 10.01
C LYS A 165 -17.11 4.02 11.44
N TYR A 166 -17.84 2.95 11.78
CA TYR A 166 -17.73 2.28 13.06
C TYR A 166 -16.31 1.75 13.28
N LEU A 167 -15.75 1.03 12.31
CA LEU A 167 -14.41 0.43 12.41
C LEU A 167 -13.30 1.47 12.59
N ILE A 168 -13.38 2.62 11.91
CA ILE A 168 -12.44 3.73 12.12
C ILE A 168 -12.44 4.14 13.60
N LYS A 169 -13.62 4.43 14.16
CA LYS A 169 -13.76 4.84 15.57
C LYS A 169 -13.33 3.74 16.55
N ALA A 170 -13.76 2.50 16.30
CA ALA A 170 -13.48 1.36 17.17
C ALA A 170 -11.98 1.05 17.23
N CYS A 171 -11.29 1.08 16.09
CA CYS A 171 -9.86 0.82 16.03
C CYS A 171 -9.01 2.00 16.54
N ASP A 172 -9.54 3.23 16.51
CA ASP A 172 -8.95 4.43 17.15
C ASP A 172 -9.15 4.48 18.67
N THR A 173 -9.93 3.56 19.25
CA THR A 173 -10.28 3.56 20.68
C THR A 173 -9.59 2.40 21.42
N PRO A 174 -8.49 2.63 22.18
CA PRO A 174 -7.74 1.56 22.84
C PRO A 174 -8.56 0.65 23.78
N PRO A 175 -9.57 1.15 24.51
CA PRO A 175 -10.45 0.29 25.31
C PRO A 175 -11.28 -0.72 24.51
N HIS A 176 -11.51 -0.46 23.21
CA HIS A 176 -12.22 -1.38 22.34
C HIS A 176 -11.33 -2.58 22.01
N PRO A 177 -11.82 -3.85 22.03
CA PRO A 177 -11.01 -5.03 21.71
C PRO A 177 -10.27 -4.94 20.37
N LEU A 178 -10.93 -4.43 19.32
CA LEU A 178 -10.29 -4.15 18.02
C LEU A 178 -9.24 -3.05 18.10
N GLY A 179 -9.47 -1.97 18.86
CA GLY A 179 -8.49 -0.89 19.03
C GLY A 179 -7.22 -1.38 19.71
N ARG A 180 -7.36 -2.13 20.82
CA ARG A 180 -6.24 -2.78 21.51
C ARG A 180 -5.48 -3.75 20.60
N LEU A 181 -6.20 -4.54 19.81
CA LEU A 181 -5.60 -5.46 18.83
C LEU A 181 -4.76 -4.67 17.82
N VAL A 182 -5.34 -3.66 17.15
CA VAL A 182 -4.61 -2.86 16.15
C VAL A 182 -3.41 -2.14 16.76
N GLU A 183 -3.55 -1.56 17.95
CA GLU A 183 -2.43 -0.92 18.65
C GLU A 183 -1.27 -1.91 18.90
N THR A 184 -1.61 -3.12 19.36
CA THR A 184 -0.61 -4.18 19.59
C THR A 184 0.06 -4.62 18.29
N LEU A 185 -0.73 -4.83 17.22
CA LEU A 185 -0.21 -5.20 15.89
C LEU A 185 0.72 -4.12 15.31
N VAL A 186 0.35 -2.84 15.46
CA VAL A 186 1.20 -1.72 15.05
C VAL A 186 2.50 -1.67 15.86
N ALA A 187 2.44 -1.90 17.17
CA ALA A 187 3.62 -1.92 18.02
C ALA A 187 4.60 -3.04 17.62
N VAL A 188 4.11 -4.27 17.44
CA VAL A 188 4.96 -5.40 17.05
C VAL A 188 5.52 -5.26 15.64
N TYR A 189 4.72 -4.70 14.71
CA TYR A 189 5.17 -4.41 13.36
C TYR A 189 6.31 -3.38 13.37
N ARG A 190 6.17 -2.29 14.14
CA ARG A 190 7.24 -1.30 14.32
C ARG A 190 8.49 -1.91 14.94
N MET A 191 8.35 -2.73 15.97
CA MET A 191 9.50 -3.43 16.59
C MET A 191 10.20 -4.41 15.64
N THR A 192 9.47 -4.94 14.64
CA THR A 192 10.01 -5.92 13.68
C THR A 192 10.68 -5.25 12.49
N TYR A 193 10.13 -4.13 12.00
CA TYR A 193 10.55 -3.53 10.73
C TYR A 193 11.23 -2.16 10.87
N VAL A 194 11.29 -1.57 12.07
CA VAL A 194 11.98 -0.29 12.34
C VAL A 194 13.24 -0.50 13.16
N GLY A 195 14.27 0.30 12.87
CA GLY A 195 15.50 0.37 13.64
C GLY A 195 16.68 -0.30 12.95
N VAL A 196 17.71 -0.66 13.73
CA VAL A 196 19.01 -1.14 13.24
C VAL A 196 18.92 -2.43 12.40
N GLY A 197 17.81 -3.19 12.53
CA GLY A 197 17.54 -4.40 11.75
C GLY A 197 16.76 -4.20 10.45
N ALA A 198 16.33 -2.98 10.12
CA ALA A 198 15.56 -2.72 8.90
C ALA A 198 16.41 -3.01 7.64
N ASN A 199 15.89 -3.85 6.75
CA ASN A 199 16.57 -4.28 5.53
C ASN A 199 15.56 -4.44 4.40
N ARG A 200 15.92 -4.02 3.18
CA ARG A 200 15.06 -4.16 1.99
C ARG A 200 14.48 -5.55 1.78
N ARG A 201 15.21 -6.61 2.16
CA ARG A 201 14.76 -8.00 2.03
C ARG A 201 13.58 -8.37 2.94
N LEU A 202 13.32 -7.58 3.98
CA LEU A 202 12.14 -7.72 4.85
C LEU A 202 10.85 -7.25 4.17
N LEU A 203 10.93 -6.48 3.08
CA LEU A 203 9.76 -5.87 2.43
C LEU A 203 8.66 -6.89 2.12
N GLN A 204 9.03 -7.99 1.49
CA GLN A 204 8.07 -9.04 1.12
C GLN A 204 7.42 -9.70 2.34
N GLU A 205 8.15 -9.86 3.44
CA GLU A 205 7.59 -10.41 4.68
C GLU A 205 6.67 -9.41 5.39
N ALA A 206 7.02 -8.12 5.36
CA ALA A 206 6.18 -7.03 5.84
C ALA A 206 4.84 -6.96 5.09
N VAL A 207 4.88 -7.03 3.76
CA VAL A 207 3.68 -7.05 2.90
C VAL A 207 2.81 -8.28 3.18
N LYS A 208 3.42 -9.48 3.27
CA LYS A 208 2.69 -10.70 3.60
C LYS A 208 2.05 -10.65 4.99
N GLU A 209 2.74 -10.05 5.96
CA GLU A 209 2.23 -9.87 7.32
C GLU A 209 1.02 -8.91 7.36
N ILE A 210 1.05 -7.82 6.59
CA ILE A 210 -0.11 -6.93 6.42
C ILE A 210 -1.29 -7.69 5.79
N LYS A 211 -1.05 -8.50 4.74
CA LYS A 211 -2.09 -9.34 4.12
C LYS A 211 -2.71 -10.33 5.12
N SER A 212 -1.89 -10.94 5.98
CA SER A 212 -2.36 -11.79 7.08
C SER A 212 -3.20 -11.00 8.09
N TYR A 213 -2.78 -9.78 8.47
CA TYR A 213 -3.58 -8.91 9.35
C TYR A 213 -4.95 -8.60 8.75
N LEU A 214 -5.01 -8.22 7.47
CA LEU A 214 -6.27 -7.95 6.78
C LEU A 214 -7.21 -9.15 6.83
N LYS A 215 -6.73 -10.34 6.44
CA LYS A 215 -7.51 -11.59 6.44
C LYS A 215 -8.08 -11.91 7.83
N ARG A 216 -7.25 -11.83 8.87
CA ARG A 216 -7.65 -12.22 10.24
C ARG A 216 -8.52 -11.17 10.92
N LEU A 217 -8.27 -9.88 10.67
CA LEU A 217 -9.14 -8.81 11.13
C LEU A 217 -10.50 -8.86 10.41
N PHE A 218 -10.52 -9.21 9.13
CA PHE A 218 -11.77 -9.35 8.39
C PHE A 218 -12.62 -10.48 8.97
N GLN A 219 -12.03 -11.59 9.43
CA GLN A 219 -12.75 -12.65 10.16
C GLN A 219 -13.39 -12.13 11.45
N LEU A 220 -12.68 -11.32 12.25
CA LEU A 220 -13.24 -10.68 13.45
C LEU A 220 -14.40 -9.73 13.10
N VAL A 221 -14.24 -8.92 12.04
CA VAL A 221 -15.28 -7.99 11.59
C VAL A 221 -16.51 -8.74 11.08
N ARG A 222 -16.35 -9.78 10.27
CA ARG A 222 -17.47 -10.63 9.83
C ARG A 222 -18.21 -11.30 10.99
N PHE A 223 -17.49 -11.66 12.04
CA PHE A 223 -18.11 -12.20 13.24
C PHE A 223 -18.95 -11.16 13.99
N LEU A 224 -18.45 -9.93 14.13
CA LEU A 224 -19.19 -8.83 14.77
C LEU A 224 -20.36 -8.33 13.91
N PHE A 225 -20.22 -8.41 12.59
CA PHE A 225 -21.23 -7.98 11.60
C PHE A 225 -21.60 -9.15 10.67
N PRO A 226 -22.48 -10.08 11.10
CA PRO A 226 -22.85 -11.25 10.31
C PRO A 226 -23.51 -10.92 8.97
N GLU A 227 -24.13 -9.75 8.84
CA GLU A 227 -24.74 -9.28 7.59
C GLU A 227 -23.70 -8.88 6.53
N LEU A 228 -22.43 -8.70 6.92
CA LEU A 228 -21.37 -8.31 5.99
C LEU A 228 -21.17 -9.44 4.94
N PRO A 229 -21.33 -9.14 3.64
CA PRO A 229 -21.14 -10.12 2.58
C PRO A 229 -19.72 -10.67 2.50
N GLU A 230 -19.56 -11.89 1.96
CA GLU A 230 -18.25 -12.53 1.80
C GLU A 230 -17.29 -11.70 0.93
N GLU A 231 -15.99 -11.90 1.14
CA GLU A 231 -14.97 -11.20 0.34
C GLU A 231 -15.15 -11.51 -1.15
N GLY A 232 -15.20 -10.45 -1.96
CA GLY A 232 -15.41 -10.53 -3.42
C GLY A 232 -16.87 -10.48 -3.85
N SER A 233 -17.83 -10.39 -2.93
CA SER A 233 -19.24 -10.20 -3.29
C SER A 233 -19.56 -8.75 -3.69
N THR A 234 -20.54 -8.60 -4.58
CA THR A 234 -20.98 -7.29 -5.10
C THR A 234 -22.23 -6.81 -4.38
N ILE A 235 -22.19 -5.59 -3.84
CA ILE A 235 -23.37 -4.90 -3.32
C ILE A 235 -24.09 -4.22 -4.50
N PRO A 236 -25.39 -4.48 -4.72
CA PRO A 236 -26.17 -3.78 -5.73
C PRO A 236 -26.23 -2.27 -5.42
N LEU A 237 -25.95 -1.42 -6.41
CA LEU A 237 -26.22 0.01 -6.28
C LEU A 237 -27.74 0.23 -6.35
N SER A 238 -28.34 0.75 -5.27
CA SER A 238 -29.78 1.03 -5.23
C SER A 238 -30.20 2.20 -6.14
N ALA A 239 -29.24 2.95 -6.70
CA ALA A 239 -29.47 3.97 -7.71
C ALA A 239 -28.20 4.12 -8.58
N PRO A 240 -28.32 4.40 -9.89
CA PRO A 240 -27.16 4.87 -10.64
C PRO A 240 -26.68 6.17 -9.99
N LEU A 241 -25.41 6.23 -9.58
CA LEU A 241 -24.77 7.52 -9.34
C LEU A 241 -25.02 8.38 -10.59
N PRO A 242 -25.22 9.70 -10.46
CA PRO A 242 -25.17 10.54 -11.65
C PRO A 242 -23.82 10.24 -12.30
N SER A 243 -23.86 9.66 -13.50
CA SER A 243 -22.70 9.63 -14.39
C SER A 243 -22.48 11.07 -14.82
N GLU A 244 -22.00 11.90 -13.89
CA GLU A 244 -21.21 13.03 -14.29
C GLU A 244 -19.91 12.45 -14.79
N ARG A 245 -19.80 12.42 -16.13
CA ARG A 245 -18.59 12.24 -16.96
C ARG A 245 -18.56 10.89 -17.67
N LYS A 246 -18.46 11.02 -19.00
CA LYS A 246 -18.35 9.93 -19.98
C LYS A 246 -17.16 9.03 -19.60
N PRO A 247 -17.28 7.69 -19.69
CA PRO A 247 -16.14 6.79 -19.51
C PRO A 247 -15.01 7.15 -20.50
N PHE A 248 -13.77 7.10 -20.02
CA PHE A 248 -12.58 7.59 -20.74
C PHE A 248 -12.34 6.91 -22.09
N CYS A 249 -12.82 5.67 -22.25
CA CYS A 249 -12.55 4.84 -23.43
C CYS A 249 -13.74 3.94 -23.75
N THR A 250 -14.65 4.34 -24.65
CA THR A 250 -15.48 3.35 -25.37
C THR A 250 -15.86 3.84 -26.77
N GLY A 251 -15.11 3.38 -27.78
CA GLY A 251 -15.49 3.44 -29.19
C GLY A 251 -16.14 2.12 -29.63
N MET A 252 -17.45 2.19 -29.86
CA MET A 252 -18.42 1.27 -30.52
C MET A 252 -18.00 -0.16 -30.93
N SER A 253 -18.74 -1.17 -30.45
CA SER A 253 -19.62 -1.99 -31.33
C SER A 253 -20.62 -2.81 -30.50
N ASP A 254 -21.85 -2.90 -31.00
CA ASP A 254 -22.92 -3.74 -30.47
C ASP A 254 -22.48 -5.21 -30.34
N SER A 255 -22.14 -5.60 -29.11
CA SER A 255 -22.32 -6.96 -28.65
C SER A 255 -22.66 -6.87 -27.18
N ARG A 256 -23.80 -7.46 -26.79
CA ARG A 256 -24.19 -7.63 -25.39
C ARG A 256 -23.14 -8.53 -24.71
N SER A 257 -22.03 -7.94 -24.30
CA SER A 257 -21.20 -8.50 -23.25
C SER A 257 -21.83 -8.00 -21.96
N GLU A 258 -22.36 -8.93 -21.15
CA GLU A 258 -22.71 -8.68 -19.75
C GLU A 258 -21.44 -8.27 -18.99
N SER A 259 -21.02 -7.01 -19.13
CA SER A 259 -20.17 -6.38 -18.13
C SER A 259 -21.01 -6.27 -16.86
N PRO A 260 -20.59 -6.84 -15.72
CA PRO A 260 -21.35 -6.71 -14.50
C PRO A 260 -21.57 -5.21 -14.23
N GLU A 261 -22.81 -4.83 -13.94
CA GLU A 261 -23.14 -3.48 -13.47
C GLU A 261 -22.16 -3.06 -12.35
N PRO A 262 -21.90 -1.75 -12.16
CA PRO A 262 -20.91 -1.26 -11.20
C PRO A 262 -21.38 -1.47 -9.75
N GLY A 263 -21.44 -2.72 -9.28
CA GLY A 263 -21.68 -3.05 -7.89
C GLY A 263 -20.45 -2.69 -7.04
N TYR A 264 -20.68 -2.23 -5.82
CA TYR A 264 -19.60 -2.00 -4.87
C TYR A 264 -19.08 -3.36 -4.37
N VAL A 265 -17.83 -3.72 -4.69
CA VAL A 265 -17.25 -5.01 -4.27
C VAL A 265 -16.80 -4.91 -2.81
N VAL A 266 -17.24 -5.85 -1.97
CA VAL A 266 -16.78 -5.97 -0.58
C VAL A 266 -15.40 -6.63 -0.56
N THR A 267 -14.37 -5.88 -0.19
CA THR A 267 -13.00 -6.41 -0.02
C THR A 267 -12.47 -6.16 1.39
N SER A 268 -11.67 -7.08 1.90
CA SER A 268 -11.02 -6.88 3.21
C SER A 268 -10.08 -5.67 3.18
N SER A 269 -9.38 -5.46 2.07
CA SER A 269 -8.49 -4.32 1.85
C SER A 269 -9.25 -2.99 1.87
N GLY A 270 -10.38 -2.89 1.15
CA GLY A 270 -11.17 -1.66 1.07
C GLY A 270 -11.76 -1.24 2.43
N LEU A 271 -12.11 -2.21 3.27
CA LEU A 271 -12.67 -1.95 4.59
C LEU A 271 -11.59 -1.64 5.65
N LEU A 272 -10.47 -2.37 5.63
CA LEU A 272 -9.50 -2.37 6.74
C LEU A 272 -8.20 -1.60 6.46
N LEU A 273 -7.75 -1.45 5.21
CA LEU A 273 -6.56 -0.65 4.89
C LEU A 273 -6.69 0.83 5.33
N PRO A 274 -7.85 1.50 5.17
CA PRO A 274 -8.02 2.87 5.66
C PRO A 274 -7.77 3.02 7.17
N VAL A 275 -7.96 1.94 7.94
CA VAL A 275 -7.78 1.93 9.40
C VAL A 275 -6.35 1.52 9.78
N LEU A 276 -5.81 0.49 9.13
CA LEU A 276 -4.51 -0.09 9.46
C LEU A 276 -3.33 0.66 8.82
N LEU A 277 -3.44 0.92 7.52
CA LEU A 277 -2.30 1.31 6.72
C LEU A 277 -1.70 2.65 7.15
N PRO A 278 -2.45 3.72 7.51
CA PRO A 278 -1.86 4.96 8.00
C PRO A 278 -0.89 4.77 9.17
N ARG A 279 -1.14 3.78 10.05
CA ARG A 279 -0.30 3.49 11.23
C ARG A 279 0.95 2.66 10.88
N LEU A 280 0.83 1.82 9.85
CA LEU A 280 1.87 0.90 9.34
C LEU A 280 2.65 1.50 8.15
N TYR A 281 2.20 2.62 7.59
CA TYR A 281 2.77 3.23 6.40
C TYR A 281 4.22 3.68 6.61
N PRO A 282 4.60 4.39 7.69
CA PRO A 282 6.00 4.82 7.85
C PRO A 282 7.01 3.66 7.83
N PRO A 283 6.85 2.56 8.61
CA PRO A 283 7.77 1.42 8.54
C PRO A 283 7.72 0.70 7.19
N LEU A 284 6.54 0.52 6.60
CA LEU A 284 6.40 -0.16 5.31
C LEU A 284 7.06 0.64 4.18
N PHE A 285 6.79 1.95 4.11
CA PHE A 285 7.31 2.83 3.07
C PHE A 285 8.82 2.99 3.16
N MET A 286 9.39 2.99 4.38
CA MET A 286 10.84 2.92 4.56
C MET A 286 11.44 1.66 3.92
N LEU A 287 10.78 0.50 4.02
CA LEU A 287 11.26 -0.72 3.36
C LEU A 287 11.18 -0.64 1.84
N TYR A 288 10.11 -0.05 1.29
CA TYR A 288 10.02 0.22 -0.16
C TYR A 288 11.11 1.17 -0.64
N ALA A 289 11.38 2.24 0.11
CA ALA A 289 12.44 3.19 -0.22
C ALA A 289 13.82 2.52 -0.20
N LEU A 290 14.09 1.66 0.79
CA LEU A 290 15.35 0.90 0.87
C LEU A 290 15.50 -0.12 -0.27
N ASP A 291 14.42 -0.72 -0.74
CA ASP A 291 14.46 -1.72 -1.82
C ASP A 291 14.72 -1.07 -3.18
N ASN A 292 14.14 0.11 -3.41
CA ASN A 292 14.17 0.83 -4.68
C ASN A 292 15.21 1.96 -4.76
N ASP A 293 16.08 2.12 -3.75
CA ASP A 293 16.98 3.27 -3.60
C ASP A 293 17.81 3.57 -4.87
N ARG A 294 18.34 2.52 -5.52
CA ARG A 294 19.19 2.66 -6.72
C ARG A 294 18.38 3.08 -7.95
N GLU A 295 17.24 2.44 -8.14
CA GLU A 295 16.29 2.70 -9.23
C GLU A 295 15.69 4.11 -9.11
N GLU A 296 15.45 4.56 -7.87
CA GLU A 296 14.91 5.88 -7.56
C GLU A 296 15.94 6.99 -7.81
N ASP A 297 17.23 6.76 -7.54
CA ASP A 297 18.28 7.72 -7.87
C ASP A 297 18.38 7.98 -9.39
N ILE A 298 18.33 6.92 -10.20
CA ILE A 298 18.34 7.02 -11.67
C ILE A 298 17.12 7.80 -12.16
N TYR A 299 15.94 7.45 -11.65
CA TYR A 299 14.70 8.15 -11.95
C TYR A 299 14.81 9.64 -11.58
N TRP A 300 15.29 9.95 -10.36
CA TRP A 300 15.36 11.30 -9.85
C TRP A 300 16.33 12.19 -10.63
N GLU A 301 17.49 11.64 -11.04
CA GLU A 301 18.43 12.36 -11.92
C GLU A 301 17.78 12.74 -13.25
N CYS A 302 17.04 11.82 -13.87
CA CYS A 302 16.32 12.08 -15.12
C CYS A 302 15.23 13.15 -14.93
N VAL A 303 14.44 13.06 -13.86
CA VAL A 303 13.42 14.06 -13.50
C VAL A 303 14.05 15.44 -13.38
N LEU A 304 15.13 15.59 -12.61
CA LEU A 304 15.81 16.88 -12.43
C LEU A 304 16.37 17.43 -13.75
N ARG A 305 16.94 16.57 -14.60
CA ARG A 305 17.49 16.95 -15.91
C ARG A 305 16.40 17.48 -16.84
N LEU A 306 15.32 16.72 -17.05
CA LEU A 306 14.23 17.10 -17.96
C LEU A 306 13.46 18.31 -17.44
N ASN A 307 13.37 18.49 -16.12
CA ASN A 307 12.75 19.66 -15.51
C ASN A 307 13.55 20.97 -15.65
N LYS A 308 14.76 20.96 -16.22
CA LYS A 308 15.46 22.19 -16.60
C LYS A 308 14.82 22.87 -17.81
N GLN A 309 14.13 22.10 -18.67
CA GLN A 309 13.52 22.59 -19.90
C GLN A 309 12.21 23.37 -19.64
N PRO A 310 11.92 24.44 -20.41
CA PRO A 310 10.63 25.11 -20.36
C PRO A 310 9.51 24.18 -20.87
N ASP A 311 8.25 24.51 -20.54
CA ASP A 311 7.10 23.63 -20.78
C ASP A 311 6.95 23.26 -22.26
N ILE A 312 7.04 24.24 -23.15
CA ILE A 312 6.92 24.02 -24.60
C ILE A 312 8.01 23.09 -25.15
N ALA A 313 9.26 23.25 -24.69
CA ALA A 313 10.36 22.41 -25.12
C ALA A 313 10.19 20.97 -24.60
N LEU A 314 9.73 20.81 -23.36
CA LEU A 314 9.48 19.50 -22.77
C LEU A 314 8.31 18.78 -23.45
N LEU A 315 7.19 19.48 -23.71
CA LEU A 315 6.05 18.93 -24.45
C LEU A 315 6.46 18.44 -25.84
N GLY A 316 7.28 19.22 -26.55
CA GLY A 316 7.84 18.83 -27.84
C GLY A 316 8.78 17.63 -27.77
N PHE A 317 9.67 17.59 -26.77
CA PHE A 317 10.60 16.48 -26.55
C PHE A 317 9.87 15.16 -26.28
N LEU A 318 8.81 15.20 -25.46
CA LEU A 318 8.02 14.01 -25.10
C LEU A 318 7.07 13.54 -26.21
N GLY A 319 6.99 14.26 -27.33
CA GLY A 319 6.15 13.88 -28.47
C GLY A 319 4.67 14.23 -28.30
N VAL A 320 4.32 15.16 -27.40
CA VAL A 320 2.93 15.62 -27.26
C VAL A 320 2.49 16.32 -28.54
N GLN A 321 1.39 15.87 -29.14
CA GLN A 321 0.87 16.50 -30.35
C GLN A 321 0.49 17.97 -30.11
N ARG A 322 0.84 18.85 -31.05
CA ARG A 322 0.64 20.30 -30.94
C ARG A 322 -0.81 20.71 -30.67
N LYS A 323 -1.79 19.92 -31.11
CA LYS A 323 -3.21 20.16 -30.87
C LYS A 323 -3.55 20.15 -29.36
N PHE A 324 -2.78 19.43 -28.55
CA PHE A 324 -2.98 19.33 -27.09
C PHE A 324 -2.13 20.31 -26.29
N TRP A 325 -1.37 21.19 -26.94
CA TRP A 325 -0.54 22.15 -26.22
C TRP A 325 -1.42 23.27 -25.65
N PRO A 326 -1.34 23.57 -24.35
CA PRO A 326 -2.10 24.68 -23.77
C PRO A 326 -1.68 26.00 -24.46
N VAL A 327 -2.65 26.70 -25.06
CA VAL A 327 -2.40 27.99 -25.75
C VAL A 327 -2.51 29.17 -24.78
N THR A 328 -3.39 29.04 -23.79
CA THR A 328 -3.67 30.01 -22.73
C THR A 328 -3.77 29.29 -21.39
N LEU A 329 -3.19 29.88 -20.35
CA LEU A 329 -3.23 29.38 -18.97
C LEU A 329 -4.04 30.33 -18.11
N SER A 330 -4.85 29.79 -17.20
CA SER A 330 -5.52 30.57 -16.16
C SER A 330 -4.64 30.54 -14.91
N ILE A 331 -3.92 31.63 -14.63
CA ILE A 331 -3.06 31.75 -13.44
C ILE A 331 -3.70 32.80 -12.54
N LEU A 332 -4.15 32.40 -11.34
CA LEU A 332 -4.83 33.29 -10.38
C LEU A 332 -6.04 34.04 -10.95
N GLY A 333 -6.76 33.43 -11.90
CA GLY A 333 -7.93 34.04 -12.56
C GLY A 333 -7.61 34.96 -13.75
N GLU A 334 -6.33 35.21 -14.06
CA GLU A 334 -5.90 35.91 -15.27
C GLU A 334 -5.52 34.93 -16.38
N THR A 335 -6.04 35.14 -17.59
CA THR A 335 -5.68 34.36 -18.78
C THR A 335 -4.37 34.88 -19.39
N LYS A 336 -3.30 34.09 -19.35
CA LYS A 336 -1.98 34.41 -19.92
C LYS A 336 -1.65 33.48 -21.07
N LYS A 337 -1.13 34.04 -22.18
CA LYS A 337 -0.62 33.23 -23.30
C LYS A 337 0.64 32.48 -22.87
N VAL A 338 0.75 31.21 -23.28
CA VAL A 338 1.96 30.42 -23.00
C VAL A 338 3.12 30.96 -23.81
N LEU A 339 4.17 31.39 -23.12
CA LEU A 339 5.41 31.88 -23.71
C LEU A 339 6.41 30.72 -23.84
N PRO A 340 7.38 30.78 -24.77
CA PRO A 340 8.44 29.78 -24.88
C PRO A 340 9.29 29.63 -23.61
N THR A 341 9.31 30.66 -22.76
CA THR A 341 10.01 30.69 -21.47
C THR A 341 9.13 30.23 -20.30
N THR A 342 7.84 29.97 -20.53
CA THR A 342 6.92 29.49 -19.49
C THR A 342 7.39 28.14 -18.97
N LYS A 343 7.37 28.02 -17.65
CA LYS A 343 7.79 26.82 -16.92
C LYS A 343 6.79 26.54 -15.81
N ASP A 344 6.52 25.27 -15.57
CA ASP A 344 5.70 24.76 -14.47
C ASP A 344 4.27 25.30 -14.44
N ALA A 345 3.70 25.56 -15.63
CA ALA A 345 2.39 26.18 -15.73
C ALA A 345 1.41 25.38 -16.61
N CYS A 346 1.90 24.63 -17.61
CA CYS A 346 1.05 23.73 -18.38
C CYS A 346 0.56 22.57 -17.50
N PHE A 347 -0.75 22.27 -17.55
CA PHE A 347 -1.41 21.21 -16.79
C PHE A 347 -1.25 21.30 -15.26
N ALA A 348 -1.10 22.51 -14.70
CA ALA A 348 -0.82 22.72 -13.28
C ALA A 348 -1.80 21.98 -12.34
N SER A 349 -3.11 22.02 -12.63
CA SER A 349 -4.13 21.30 -11.83
C SER A 349 -3.87 19.79 -11.76
N ALA A 350 -3.57 19.17 -12.90
CA ALA A 350 -3.25 17.75 -12.97
C ALA A 350 -1.93 17.43 -12.23
N VAL A 351 -0.93 18.31 -12.33
CA VAL A 351 0.34 18.18 -11.62
C VAL A 351 0.14 18.22 -10.10
N GLU A 352 -0.61 19.20 -9.60
CA GLU A 352 -0.95 19.35 -8.18
C GLU A 352 -1.80 18.18 -7.65
N CYS A 353 -2.73 17.69 -8.47
CA CYS A 353 -3.52 16.50 -8.18
C CYS A 353 -2.61 15.29 -7.99
N LEU A 354 -1.73 15.00 -8.96
CA LEU A 354 -0.84 13.84 -8.90
C LEU A 354 0.11 13.89 -7.70
N GLN A 355 0.55 15.08 -7.29
CA GLN A 355 1.39 15.25 -6.10
C GLN A 355 0.72 14.75 -4.81
N GLN A 356 -0.61 14.71 -4.75
CA GLN A 356 -1.34 14.13 -3.60
C GLN A 356 -1.16 12.62 -3.46
N ILE A 357 -0.56 11.93 -4.44
CA ILE A 357 -0.25 10.51 -4.31
C ILE A 357 0.67 10.25 -3.10
N SER A 358 1.56 11.20 -2.78
CA SER A 358 2.50 11.07 -1.65
C SER A 358 1.86 11.38 -0.28
N THR A 359 0.68 12.03 -0.26
CA THR A 359 -0.03 12.39 0.97
C THR A 359 -1.20 11.45 1.28
N THR A 360 -1.51 10.54 0.36
CA THR A 360 -2.51 9.49 0.53
C THR A 360 -1.85 8.19 0.99
N PHE A 361 -2.59 7.37 1.75
CA PHE A 361 -2.05 6.14 2.34
C PHE A 361 -2.51 4.88 1.61
N THR A 362 -3.79 4.77 1.28
CA THR A 362 -4.36 3.52 0.75
C THR A 362 -4.16 3.40 -0.76
N PRO A 363 -3.97 2.17 -1.30
CA PRO A 363 -3.94 1.94 -2.74
C PRO A 363 -5.18 2.48 -3.45
N SER A 364 -6.37 2.28 -2.87
CA SER A 364 -7.62 2.80 -3.44
C SER A 364 -7.65 4.33 -3.52
N ASP A 365 -7.16 5.05 -2.51
CA ASP A 365 -7.09 6.52 -2.55
C ASP A 365 -6.02 6.99 -3.54
N LYS A 366 -4.87 6.31 -3.63
CA LYS A 366 -3.84 6.59 -4.63
C LYS A 366 -4.37 6.38 -6.06
N LEU A 367 -5.14 5.31 -6.31
CA LEU A 367 -5.80 5.08 -7.61
C LEU A 367 -6.80 6.18 -7.96
N LYS A 368 -7.55 6.69 -6.97
CA LYS A 368 -8.45 7.85 -7.17
C LYS A 368 -7.68 9.11 -7.55
N VAL A 369 -6.53 9.36 -6.91
CA VAL A 369 -5.65 10.49 -7.29
C VAL A 369 -5.19 10.35 -8.74
N ILE A 370 -4.80 9.14 -9.16
CA ILE A 370 -4.41 8.88 -10.55
C ILE A 370 -5.60 9.15 -11.48
N GLN A 371 -6.77 8.58 -11.21
CA GLN A 371 -7.99 8.80 -11.98
C GLN A 371 -8.33 10.28 -12.13
N GLN A 372 -8.33 11.01 -11.00
CA GLN A 372 -8.60 12.44 -11.01
C GLN A 372 -7.54 13.23 -11.81
N THR A 373 -6.28 12.80 -11.79
CA THR A 373 -5.22 13.39 -12.63
C THR A 373 -5.55 13.26 -14.13
N PHE A 374 -6.04 12.09 -14.58
CA PHE A 374 -6.49 11.91 -15.96
C PHE A 374 -7.66 12.85 -16.30
N GLU A 375 -8.64 12.97 -15.39
CA GLU A 375 -9.78 13.89 -15.55
C GLU A 375 -9.32 15.34 -15.68
N GLU A 376 -8.41 15.81 -14.83
CA GLU A 376 -7.84 17.16 -14.88
C GLU A 376 -7.10 17.44 -16.19
N ILE A 377 -6.34 16.46 -16.72
CA ILE A 377 -5.71 16.56 -18.04
C ILE A 377 -6.78 16.76 -19.11
N SER A 378 -7.82 15.94 -19.09
CA SER A 378 -8.88 15.98 -20.10
C SER A 378 -9.66 17.29 -20.06
N GLN A 379 -9.98 17.79 -18.86
CA GLN A 379 -10.62 19.09 -18.68
C GLN A 379 -9.73 20.23 -19.20
N SER A 380 -8.42 20.19 -18.93
CA SER A 380 -7.47 21.19 -19.43
C SER A 380 -7.39 21.20 -20.97
N VAL A 381 -7.46 20.03 -21.62
CA VAL A 381 -7.46 19.94 -23.08
C VAL A 381 -8.79 20.37 -23.67
N LEU A 382 -9.93 19.93 -23.11
CA LEU A 382 -11.26 20.33 -23.57
C LEU A 382 -11.43 21.86 -23.52
N ALA A 383 -10.94 22.50 -22.45
CA ALA A 383 -10.97 23.96 -22.33
C ALA A 383 -10.16 24.68 -23.42
N SER A 384 -9.12 24.04 -23.97
CA SER A 384 -8.23 24.61 -25.00
C SER A 384 -8.69 24.27 -26.43
N LEU A 385 -9.15 23.04 -26.67
CA LEU A 385 -9.47 22.51 -27.99
C LEU A 385 -10.87 22.94 -28.47
N GLN A 386 -11.80 23.25 -27.55
CA GLN A 386 -13.21 23.59 -27.82
C GLN A 386 -13.97 22.59 -28.74
N GLU A 387 -13.40 21.40 -28.97
CA GLU A 387 -13.97 20.32 -29.77
C GLU A 387 -14.00 19.03 -28.93
N ASP A 388 -15.02 18.20 -29.17
CA ASP A 388 -15.08 16.86 -28.63
C ASP A 388 -13.96 16.02 -29.26
N PHE A 389 -13.12 15.41 -28.43
CA PHE A 389 -12.06 14.51 -28.87
C PHE A 389 -12.07 13.23 -28.04
N LEU A 390 -11.48 12.17 -28.58
CA LEU A 390 -11.30 10.90 -27.90
C LEU A 390 -9.80 10.66 -27.68
N TRP A 391 -9.42 10.21 -26.49
CA TRP A 391 -8.05 9.83 -26.22
C TRP A 391 -7.69 8.54 -26.94
N SER A 392 -6.59 8.57 -27.69
CA SER A 392 -5.81 7.38 -27.99
C SER A 392 -4.65 7.27 -26.98
N MET A 393 -4.11 6.07 -26.75
CA MET A 393 -2.96 5.93 -25.86
C MET A 393 -1.70 6.64 -26.40
N ASP A 394 -1.54 6.72 -27.72
CA ASP A 394 -0.45 7.46 -28.37
C ASP A 394 -0.54 8.98 -28.10
N ASP A 395 -1.76 9.49 -27.93
CA ASP A 395 -2.03 10.88 -27.60
C ASP A 395 -1.90 11.16 -26.09
N LEU A 396 -2.47 10.27 -25.27
CA LEU A 396 -2.62 10.46 -23.83
C LEU A 396 -1.31 10.19 -23.07
N PHE A 397 -0.57 9.14 -23.44
CA PHE A 397 0.63 8.73 -22.72
C PHE A 397 1.69 9.85 -22.67
N PRO A 398 2.04 10.54 -23.78
CA PRO A 398 2.98 11.67 -23.74
C PRO A 398 2.54 12.82 -22.83
N VAL A 399 1.24 13.12 -22.79
CA VAL A 399 0.67 14.18 -21.94
C VAL A 399 0.76 13.77 -20.47
N PHE A 400 0.42 12.53 -20.16
CA PHE A 400 0.52 12.02 -18.80
C PHE A 400 1.97 11.91 -18.33
N LEU A 401 2.89 11.48 -19.20
CA LEU A 401 4.33 11.46 -18.95
C LEU A 401 4.87 12.86 -18.62
N TYR A 402 4.40 13.89 -19.32
CA TYR A 402 4.71 15.30 -19.00
C TYR A 402 4.25 15.67 -17.58
N VAL A 403 3.01 15.31 -17.21
CA VAL A 403 2.45 15.59 -15.88
C VAL A 403 3.25 14.86 -14.79
N VAL A 404 3.60 13.58 -14.98
CA VAL A 404 4.43 12.80 -14.06
C VAL A 404 5.80 13.46 -13.86
N LEU A 405 6.46 13.89 -14.94
CA LEU A 405 7.74 14.60 -14.87
C LEU A 405 7.63 15.92 -14.09
N ARG A 406 6.58 16.71 -14.33
CA ARG A 406 6.35 17.99 -13.65
C ARG A 406 5.94 17.84 -12.19
N ALA A 407 5.30 16.73 -11.83
CA ALA A 407 4.92 16.43 -10.45
C ALA A 407 6.12 16.25 -9.51
N ARG A 408 7.28 15.82 -10.03
CA ARG A 408 8.56 15.70 -9.28
C ARG A 408 8.42 14.89 -7.99
N ILE A 409 7.69 13.79 -8.07
CA ILE A 409 7.51 12.88 -6.93
C ILE A 409 8.80 12.10 -6.74
N ARG A 410 9.48 12.29 -5.59
CA ARG A 410 10.83 11.76 -5.34
C ARG A 410 10.91 10.25 -5.19
N ASN A 411 9.89 9.61 -4.60
CA ASN A 411 9.86 8.18 -4.31
C ASN A 411 8.75 7.49 -5.11
N LEU A 412 8.58 7.86 -6.38
CA LEU A 412 7.47 7.38 -7.19
C LEU A 412 7.53 5.87 -7.39
N GLY A 413 8.73 5.29 -7.48
CA GLY A 413 8.89 3.84 -7.56
C GLY A 413 8.34 3.14 -6.33
N SER A 414 8.62 3.66 -5.13
CA SER A 414 8.09 3.11 -3.88
C SER A 414 6.55 3.16 -3.84
N GLU A 415 5.95 4.24 -4.34
CA GLU A 415 4.50 4.37 -4.43
C GLU A 415 3.88 3.36 -5.41
N VAL A 416 4.51 3.17 -6.57
CA VAL A 416 4.05 2.19 -7.57
C VAL A 416 4.10 0.78 -7.02
N HIS A 417 5.19 0.38 -6.36
CA HIS A 417 5.30 -0.96 -5.77
C HIS A 417 4.31 -1.16 -4.62
N LEU A 418 4.07 -0.15 -3.79
CA LEU A 418 3.07 -0.21 -2.72
C LEU A 418 1.66 -0.46 -3.27
N ILE A 419 1.28 0.26 -4.33
CA ILE A 419 -0.01 0.04 -5.00
C ILE A 419 -0.06 -1.37 -5.59
N GLU A 420 0.99 -1.81 -6.29
CA GLU A 420 1.03 -3.14 -6.90
C GLU A 420 0.87 -4.27 -5.87
N ASP A 421 1.53 -4.16 -4.72
CA ASP A 421 1.53 -5.20 -3.70
C ASP A 421 0.25 -5.25 -2.86
N LEU A 422 -0.45 -4.12 -2.68
CA LEU A 422 -1.60 -3.98 -1.76
C LEU A 422 -2.94 -3.64 -2.46
N MET A 423 -2.95 -3.37 -3.76
CA MET A 423 -4.19 -3.13 -4.52
C MET A 423 -5.05 -4.40 -4.58
N ASP A 424 -6.37 -4.21 -4.49
CA ASP A 424 -7.33 -5.29 -4.67
C ASP A 424 -7.24 -5.90 -6.08
N PRO A 425 -7.18 -7.25 -6.22
CA PRO A 425 -7.06 -7.90 -7.52
C PRO A 425 -8.19 -7.56 -8.51
N TYR A 426 -9.38 -7.22 -8.01
CA TYR A 426 -10.51 -6.79 -8.83
C TYR A 426 -10.22 -5.47 -9.59
N LEU A 427 -9.46 -4.55 -8.98
CA LEU A 427 -9.14 -3.26 -9.58
C LEU A 427 -8.05 -3.36 -10.66
N GLN A 428 -7.26 -4.44 -10.66
CA GLN A 428 -6.15 -4.64 -11.60
C GLN A 428 -6.57 -4.65 -13.07
N HIS A 429 -7.76 -5.18 -13.36
CA HIS A 429 -8.25 -5.36 -14.73
C HIS A 429 -9.29 -4.31 -15.14
N GLY A 430 -9.66 -3.40 -14.23
CA GLY A 430 -10.59 -2.30 -14.51
C GLY A 430 -9.89 -1.06 -15.07
N GLU A 431 -10.67 -0.01 -15.30
CA GLU A 431 -10.16 1.30 -15.75
C GLU A 431 -9.04 1.85 -14.86
N GLN A 432 -9.21 1.77 -13.53
CA GLN A 432 -8.18 2.19 -12.58
C GLN A 432 -6.88 1.38 -12.71
N GLY A 433 -6.97 0.09 -13.05
CA GLY A 433 -5.81 -0.77 -13.32
C GLY A 433 -5.05 -0.36 -14.59
N ILE A 434 -5.77 0.07 -15.63
CA ILE A 434 -5.17 0.61 -16.86
C ILE A 434 -4.47 1.95 -16.56
N MET A 435 -5.12 2.85 -15.82
CA MET A 435 -4.55 4.13 -15.41
C MET A 435 -3.29 3.94 -14.54
N PHE A 436 -3.32 2.99 -13.60
CA PHE A 436 -2.15 2.62 -12.80
C PHE A 436 -1.01 2.03 -13.66
N THR A 437 -1.34 1.14 -14.59
CA THR A 437 -0.37 0.58 -15.54
C THR A 437 0.29 1.68 -16.38
N THR A 438 -0.47 2.72 -16.73
CA THR A 438 0.04 3.90 -17.44
C THR A 438 1.03 4.69 -16.58
N LEU A 439 0.75 4.90 -15.29
CA LEU A 439 1.69 5.54 -14.35
C LEU A 439 2.98 4.73 -14.18
N LYS A 440 2.84 3.40 -14.02
CA LYS A 440 3.98 2.47 -13.94
C LYS A 440 4.84 2.53 -15.22
N ALA A 441 4.20 2.59 -16.39
CA ALA A 441 4.91 2.75 -17.66
C ALA A 441 5.64 4.11 -17.75
N CYS A 442 5.03 5.20 -17.29
CA CYS A 442 5.71 6.51 -17.23
C CYS A 442 6.95 6.46 -16.34
N TYR A 443 6.86 5.87 -15.14
CA TYR A 443 8.00 5.70 -14.24
C TYR A 443 9.17 4.97 -14.92
N TYR A 444 8.92 3.81 -15.55
CA TYR A 444 9.97 3.07 -16.25
C TYR A 444 10.50 3.76 -17.49
N GLN A 445 9.65 4.50 -18.22
CA GLN A 445 10.09 5.29 -19.37
C GLN A 445 11.11 6.35 -18.92
N ILE A 446 10.80 7.09 -17.84
CA ILE A 446 11.70 8.11 -17.27
C ILE A 446 13.04 7.50 -16.86
N GLN A 447 13.05 6.30 -16.26
CA GLN A 447 14.28 5.60 -15.89
C GLN A 447 15.14 5.18 -17.09
N ARG A 448 14.50 4.82 -18.21
CA ARG A 448 15.17 4.31 -19.41
C ARG A 448 15.58 5.41 -20.38
N GLU A 449 15.16 6.64 -20.15
CA GLU A 449 15.44 7.80 -20.99
C GLU A 449 16.95 8.13 -20.99
N LYS A 450 17.71 7.49 -21.90
CA LYS A 450 19.17 7.60 -21.95
C LYS A 450 19.62 9.03 -22.29
N LEU A 451 20.84 9.34 -21.85
CA LEU A 451 21.64 10.45 -22.36
C LEU A 451 21.86 10.24 -23.86
N ASN A 452 21.28 11.09 -24.69
CA ASN A 452 21.80 11.33 -26.04
C ASN A 452 22.89 12.41 -25.95
#